data_AF-A0A1H8JGA9-F1
#
_entry.id   AF-A0A1H8JGA9-F1
#
_cell.length_a   1.000
_cell.length_b   1.000
_cell.length_c   1.000
_cell.angle_alpha   90.00
_cell.angle_beta   90.00
_cell.angle_gamma   90.00
#
_symmetry.space_group_name_H-M   'P 1'
#
loop_
_entity.id
_entity.type
_entity.pdbx_description
1 polymer ?
#
loop_
_entity_poly.entity_id
_entity_poly.type
_entity_poly.pdbx_seq_one_letter_code
_entity_poly.pdbx_strand_id
1 'polypeptide(L)'
;MVIKDFIIEWWIQAVFGIILTGLTVAVKNIVRENKKRDQENKKEQEAIKMGIKTILYYNICKEAADIKNRGKIKREEIRDLEYLFKSYSNLGGNGVAKKLYEECMELPVEIYY
;
A
#
# COMPACT_ATOMS: atom_id res chain seq x y z
N MET A 1 18.93 50.14 42.84
CA MET A 1 19.50 50.16 41.47
C MET A 1 19.63 48.75 40.90
N VAL A 2 19.94 47.73 41.70
CA VAL A 2 20.16 46.31 41.32
C VAL A 2 19.06 45.61 40.49
N ILE A 3 17.76 45.86 40.74
CA ILE A 3 16.67 45.08 40.12
C ILE A 3 16.42 45.47 38.65
N LYS A 4 16.55 46.75 38.28
CA LYS A 4 16.29 47.21 36.91
C LYS A 4 17.36 46.70 35.96
N ASP A 5 18.62 46.74 36.40
CA ASP A 5 19.77 46.29 35.61
C ASP A 5 19.69 44.79 35.33
N PHE A 6 19.27 44.00 36.32
CA PHE A 6 19.01 42.56 36.14
C PHE A 6 17.89 42.30 35.12
N ILE A 7 16.78 43.04 35.18
CA ILE A 7 15.68 42.87 34.22
C ILE A 7 16.16 43.19 32.80
N ILE A 8 16.94 44.27 32.62
CA ILE A 8 17.50 44.70 31.34
C ILE A 8 18.51 43.69 30.77
N GLU A 9 19.22 42.96 31.62
CA GLU A 9 20.21 41.97 31.19
C GLU A 9 19.56 40.65 30.73
N TRP A 10 18.47 40.20 31.38
CA TRP A 10 17.91 38.86 31.17
C TRP A 10 16.62 38.78 30.33
N TRP A 11 15.91 39.90 30.12
CA TRP A 11 14.61 39.88 29.41
C TRP A 11 14.68 39.35 27.97
N ILE A 12 15.76 39.63 27.23
CA ILE A 12 15.95 39.16 25.86
C ILE A 12 16.03 37.63 25.80
N GLN A 13 16.74 37.02 26.75
CA GLN A 13 16.88 35.56 26.83
C GLN A 13 15.53 34.90 27.16
N ALA A 14 14.74 35.51 28.04
CA ALA A 14 13.39 35.04 28.34
C ALA A 14 12.49 35.07 27.09
N VAL A 15 12.56 36.13 26.28
CA VAL A 15 11.82 36.25 25.01
C VAL A 15 12.26 35.16 24.02
N PHE A 16 13.56 34.94 23.83
CA PHE A 16 14.06 33.87 22.96
C PHE A 16 13.61 32.48 23.43
N GLY A 17 13.61 32.22 24.74
CA GLY A 17 13.11 30.96 25.31
C GLY A 17 11.64 30.72 25.00
N ILE A 18 10.80 31.75 25.09
CA ILE A 18 9.37 31.67 24.75
C ILE A 18 9.19 31.40 23.25
N ILE A 19 9.92 32.13 22.39
CA ILE A 19 9.86 31.95 20.93
C ILE A 19 10.28 30.54 20.53
N LEU A 20 11.40 30.04 21.09
CA LEU A 20 11.91 28.71 20.79
C LEU A 20 10.94 27.61 21.25
N THR A 21 10.32 27.80 22.41
CA THR A 21 9.30 26.88 22.92
C THR A 21 8.06 26.88 22.02
N GLY A 22 7.60 28.06 21.60
CA GLY A 22 6.48 28.21 20.67
C GLY A 22 6.75 27.52 19.32
N LEU A 23 7.93 27.75 18.73
CA LEU A 23 8.37 27.09 17.50
C LEU A 23 8.42 25.57 17.66
N THR A 24 8.97 25.08 18.77
CA THR A 24 9.07 23.64 19.05
C THR A 24 7.68 22.99 19.15
N VAL A 25 6.73 23.65 19.81
CA VAL A 25 5.34 23.17 19.92
C VAL A 25 4.65 23.17 18.55
N ALA A 26 4.84 24.24 17.76
CA ALA A 26 4.26 24.34 16.41
C ALA A 26 4.77 23.21 15.50
N VAL A 27 6.09 22.99 15.44
CA VAL A 27 6.70 21.90 14.66
C VAL A 27 6.18 20.55 15.13
N LYS A 28 6.11 20.32 16.44
CA LYS A 28 5.62 19.06 17.02
C LYS A 28 4.18 18.78 16.64
N ASN A 29 3.33 19.80 16.58
CA ASN A 29 1.93 19.64 16.18
C ASN A 29 1.80 19.28 14.70
N ILE A 30 2.53 19.98 13.81
CA ILE A 30 2.55 19.68 12.37
C ILE A 30 3.05 18.25 12.11
N VAL A 31 4.13 17.83 12.77
CA VAL A 31 4.67 16.46 12.63
C VAL A 31 3.67 15.42 13.12
N ARG A 32 2.97 15.68 14.22
CA ARG A 32 1.95 14.77 14.75
C ARG A 32 0.76 14.63 13.80
N GLU A 33 0.29 15.73 13.23
CA GLU A 33 -0.81 15.71 12.26
C GLU A 33 -0.42 14.98 10.98
N ASN A 34 0.77 15.25 10.44
CA ASN A 34 1.28 14.55 9.26
C ASN A 34 1.45 13.05 9.53
N LYS A 35 1.98 12.65 10.70
CA LYS A 35 2.07 11.22 11.07
C LYS A 35 0.71 10.54 11.17
N LYS A 36 -0.32 11.23 11.69
CA LYS A 36 -1.69 10.69 11.73
C LYS A 36 -2.23 10.49 10.32
N ARG A 37 -2.11 11.51 9.46
CA ARG A 37 -2.52 11.43 8.05
C ARG A 37 -1.79 10.33 7.29
N ASP A 38 -0.49 10.18 7.50
CA ASP A 38 0.30 9.10 6.90
C ASP A 38 -0.17 7.72 7.36
N GLN A 39 -0.56 7.57 8.63
CA GLN A 39 -1.11 6.32 9.16
C GLN A 39 -2.49 6.02 8.58
N GLU A 40 -3.35 7.03 8.44
CA GLU A 40 -4.67 6.91 7.82
C GLU A 40 -4.55 6.54 6.33
N ASN A 41 -3.70 7.26 5.59
CA ASN A 41 -3.41 6.96 4.19
C ASN A 41 -2.85 5.55 4.00
N LYS A 42 -1.95 5.10 4.89
CA LYS A 42 -1.44 3.72 4.85
C LYS A 42 -2.55 2.69 5.08
N LYS A 43 -3.43 2.93 6.06
CA LYS A 43 -4.57 2.02 6.30
C LYS A 43 -5.50 1.96 5.10
N GLU A 44 -5.80 3.10 4.49
CA GLU A 44 -6.63 3.19 3.29
C GLU A 44 -5.96 2.45 2.11
N GLN A 45 -4.67 2.68 1.87
CA GLN A 45 -3.92 1.99 0.82
C GLN A 45 -3.87 0.48 1.03
N GLU A 46 -3.67 -0.01 2.26
CA GLU A 46 -3.70 -1.44 2.55
C GLU A 46 -5.10 -2.03 2.34
N ALA A 47 -6.17 -1.31 2.68
CA ALA A 47 -7.55 -1.73 2.40
C ALA A 47 -7.82 -1.82 0.89
N ILE A 48 -7.39 -0.81 0.11
CA ILE A 48 -7.50 -0.81 -1.35
C ILE A 48 -6.70 -1.97 -1.95
N LYS A 49 -5.45 -2.16 -1.50
CA LYS A 49 -4.59 -3.26 -1.93
C LYS A 49 -5.23 -4.62 -1.65
N MET A 50 -5.83 -4.80 -0.47
CA MET A 50 -6.54 -6.02 -0.11
C MET A 50 -7.78 -6.23 -1.00
N GLY A 51 -8.54 -5.18 -1.29
CA GLY A 51 -9.68 -5.23 -2.21
C GLY A 51 -9.26 -5.66 -3.62
N ILE A 52 -8.26 -5.00 -4.21
CA ILE A 52 -7.73 -5.33 -5.53
C ILE A 52 -7.21 -6.78 -5.55
N LYS A 53 -6.44 -7.18 -4.53
CA LYS A 53 -5.93 -8.54 -4.40
C LYS A 53 -7.07 -9.58 -4.37
N THR A 54 -8.17 -9.28 -3.70
CA THR A 54 -9.34 -10.16 -3.61
C THR A 54 -10.06 -10.29 -4.95
N ILE A 55 -10.20 -9.18 -5.69
CA ILE A 55 -10.79 -9.18 -7.03
C ILE A 55 -9.93 -10.00 -8.00
N LEU A 56 -8.60 -9.79 -7.98
CA LEU A 56 -7.67 -10.56 -8.80
C LEU A 56 -7.72 -12.05 -8.46
N TYR A 57 -7.74 -12.41 -7.17
CA TYR A 57 -7.90 -13.78 -6.71
C TYR A 57 -9.18 -14.42 -7.28
N TYR A 58 -10.32 -13.73 -7.14
CA TYR A 58 -11.61 -14.20 -7.65
C TYR A 58 -11.56 -14.43 -9.17
N ASN A 59 -11.00 -13.48 -9.93
CA ASN A 59 -10.87 -13.61 -11.38
C ASN A 59 -9.98 -14.79 -11.77
N ILE A 60 -8.82 -14.98 -11.12
CA ILE A 60 -7.96 -16.15 -11.38
C ILE A 60 -8.73 -17.44 -11.13
N CYS A 61 -9.48 -17.53 -10.04
CA CYS A 61 -10.24 -18.74 -9.72
C CYS A 61 -11.35 -19.02 -10.74
N LYS A 62 -12.03 -17.97 -11.20
CA LYS A 62 -13.08 -18.06 -12.21
C LYS A 62 -12.52 -18.50 -13.56
N GLU A 63 -11.51 -17.81 -14.07
CA GLU A 63 -10.87 -18.16 -15.36
C GLU A 63 -10.26 -19.55 -15.29
N ALA A 64 -9.57 -19.89 -14.20
CA ALA A 64 -9.00 -21.22 -14.03
C ALA A 64 -10.08 -22.32 -13.99
N ALA A 65 -11.23 -22.07 -13.37
CA ALA A 65 -12.34 -23.03 -13.38
C ALA A 65 -12.86 -23.27 -14.80
N ASP A 66 -13.08 -22.20 -15.56
CA ASP A 66 -13.57 -22.29 -16.94
C ASP A 66 -12.55 -23.00 -17.86
N ILE A 67 -11.27 -22.65 -17.76
CA ILE A 67 -10.17 -23.28 -18.49
C ILE A 67 -10.06 -24.76 -18.14
N LYS A 68 -10.06 -25.10 -16.84
CA LYS A 68 -9.94 -26.49 -16.38
C LYS A 68 -11.14 -27.34 -16.77
N ASN A 69 -12.36 -26.76 -16.76
CA ASN A 69 -13.56 -27.45 -17.24
C ASN A 69 -13.46 -27.82 -18.73
N ARG A 70 -12.78 -26.99 -19.55
CA ARG A 70 -12.50 -27.30 -20.95
C ARG A 70 -11.34 -28.28 -21.14
N GLY A 71 -10.44 -28.38 -20.17
CA GLY A 71 -9.22 -29.21 -20.23
C GLY A 71 -8.20 -28.74 -21.26
N LYS A 72 -8.36 -27.53 -21.81
CA LYS A 72 -7.46 -26.88 -22.77
C LYS A 72 -7.45 -25.38 -22.48
N ILE A 73 -6.30 -24.74 -22.72
CA ILE A 73 -6.13 -23.30 -22.56
C ILE A 73 -5.98 -22.63 -23.91
N LYS A 74 -6.65 -21.50 -24.14
CA LYS A 74 -6.48 -20.71 -25.36
C LYS A 74 -5.23 -19.84 -25.29
N ARG A 75 -4.70 -19.46 -26.45
CA ARG A 75 -3.46 -18.66 -26.50
C ARG A 75 -3.61 -17.30 -25.82
N GLU A 76 -4.75 -16.66 -25.97
CA GLU A 76 -5.11 -15.40 -25.32
C GLU A 76 -5.23 -15.56 -23.80
N GLU A 77 -5.81 -16.67 -23.34
CA GLU A 77 -6.03 -16.97 -21.93
C GLU A 77 -4.71 -17.17 -21.17
N ILE A 78 -3.67 -17.69 -21.83
CA ILE A 78 -2.32 -17.80 -21.25
C ILE A 78 -1.85 -16.42 -20.77
N ARG A 79 -1.89 -15.44 -21.68
CA ARG A 79 -1.42 -14.09 -21.41
C ARG A 79 -2.29 -13.40 -20.36
N ASP A 80 -3.60 -13.56 -20.45
CA ASP A 80 -4.53 -12.90 -19.54
C ASP A 80 -4.40 -13.46 -18.11
N LEU A 81 -4.27 -14.79 -17.97
CA LEU A 81 -4.05 -15.43 -16.68
C LEU A 81 -2.67 -15.08 -16.10
N GLU A 82 -1.63 -14.94 -16.94
CA GLU A 82 -0.31 -14.46 -16.51
C GLU A 82 -0.38 -13.02 -15.97
N TYR A 83 -1.09 -12.11 -16.65
CA TYR A 83 -1.25 -10.74 -16.16
C TYR A 83 -2.03 -10.66 -14.85
N LEU A 84 -3.11 -11.44 -14.72
CA LEU A 84 -3.87 -11.54 -13.48
C LEU A 84 -3.00 -12.08 -12.34
N PHE A 85 -2.30 -13.18 -12.58
CA PHE A 85 -1.46 -13.81 -11.57
C PHE A 85 -0.27 -12.94 -11.15
N LYS A 86 0.42 -12.31 -12.11
CA LYS A 86 1.53 -11.38 -11.82
C LYS A 86 1.07 -10.21 -10.96
N SER A 87 -0.07 -9.61 -11.31
CA SER A 87 -0.65 -8.51 -10.53
C SER A 87 -1.04 -8.97 -9.12
N TYR A 88 -1.65 -10.14 -9.00
CA TYR A 88 -2.02 -10.74 -7.72
C TYR A 88 -0.80 -11.03 -6.85
N SER A 89 0.25 -11.63 -7.43
CA SER A 89 1.49 -11.99 -6.75
C SER A 89 2.25 -10.76 -6.26
N ASN A 90 2.30 -9.68 -7.06
CA ASN A 90 2.90 -8.40 -6.67
C ASN A 90 2.22 -7.77 -5.44
N LEU A 91 0.94 -8.07 -5.20
CA LEU A 91 0.23 -7.67 -3.98
C LEU A 91 0.40 -8.67 -2.80
N GLY A 92 1.36 -9.58 -2.91
CA GLY A 92 1.65 -10.64 -1.93
C GLY A 92 0.68 -11.83 -2.02
N GLY A 93 0.05 -12.04 -3.18
CA GLY A 93 -0.83 -13.18 -3.44
C GLY A 93 -0.06 -14.50 -3.61
N ASN A 94 -0.62 -15.60 -3.11
CA ASN A 94 -0.01 -16.94 -3.12
C ASN A 94 -1.06 -18.06 -2.92
N GLY A 95 -0.61 -19.28 -2.61
CA GLY A 95 -1.47 -20.38 -2.21
C GLY A 95 -2.30 -20.94 -3.37
N VAL A 96 -3.62 -21.02 -3.18
CA VAL A 96 -4.56 -21.67 -4.12
C VAL A 96 -4.52 -21.04 -5.51
N ALA A 97 -4.53 -19.70 -5.61
CA ALA A 97 -4.52 -19.03 -6.91
C ALA A 97 -3.21 -19.27 -7.69
N LYS A 98 -2.07 -19.41 -7.00
CA LYS A 98 -0.81 -19.80 -7.64
C LYS A 98 -0.90 -21.21 -8.22
N LYS A 99 -1.41 -22.15 -7.45
CA LYS A 99 -1.58 -23.54 -7.89
C LYS A 99 -2.53 -23.64 -9.09
N LEU A 100 -3.65 -22.91 -9.05
CA LEU A 100 -4.61 -22.87 -10.15
C LEU A 100 -3.99 -22.29 -11.43
N TYR A 101 -3.21 -21.22 -11.30
CA TYR A 101 -2.46 -20.66 -12.42
C TYR A 101 -1.50 -21.69 -13.03
N GLU A 102 -0.67 -22.34 -12.20
CA GLU A 102 0.28 -23.36 -12.65
C GLU A 102 -0.43 -24.54 -13.34
N GLU A 103 -1.49 -25.08 -12.72
CA GLU A 103 -2.31 -26.15 -13.29
C GLU A 103 -2.92 -25.77 -14.65
N CYS A 104 -3.33 -24.52 -14.84
CA CYS A 104 -3.83 -24.03 -16.13
C CYS A 104 -2.74 -23.90 -17.19
N MET A 105 -1.53 -23.50 -16.80
CA MET A 105 -0.38 -23.37 -17.72
C MET A 105 0.15 -24.70 -18.21
N GLU A 106 -0.14 -25.79 -17.50
CA GLU A 106 0.21 -27.16 -17.89
C GLU A 106 -0.78 -27.80 -18.87
N LEU A 107 -1.94 -27.16 -19.12
CA LEU A 107 -2.94 -27.69 -20.04
C LEU A 107 -2.49 -27.58 -21.51
N PRO A 108 -2.94 -28.50 -22.37
CA PRO A 108 -2.68 -28.39 -23.80
C PRO A 108 -3.30 -27.11 -24.36
N VAL A 109 -2.54 -26.45 -25.24
CA VAL A 109 -2.99 -25.22 -25.91
C VAL A 109 -4.02 -25.58 -26.98
N GLU A 110 -5.15 -24.88 -26.99
CA GLU A 110 -6.13 -24.96 -28.07
C GLU A 110 -5.54 -24.35 -29.34
N ILE A 111 -5.33 -25.19 -30.36
CA ILE A 111 -4.82 -24.79 -31.67
C ILE A 111 -6.00 -24.63 -32.60
N TYR A 112 -6.29 -23.40 -33.03
CA TYR A 112 -7.22 -23.12 -34.12
C TYR A 112 -6.45 -23.25 -35.46
N TYR A 113 -6.98 -24.05 -36.39
CA TYR A 113 -6.50 -24.15 -37.77
C TYR A 113 -7.19 -23.11 -38.66
#